data_AF-A0A1K2FP28-F1
#
_entry.id   AF-A0A1K2FP28-F1
#
_cell.length_a   1.000
_cell.length_b   1.000
_cell.length_c   1.000
_cell.angle_alpha   90.00
_cell.angle_beta   90.00
_cell.angle_gamma   90.00
#
_symmetry.space_group_name_H-M   'P 1'
#
loop_
_entity.id
_entity.type
_entity.pdbx_description
1 polymer ?
#
loop_
_entity_poly.entity_id
_entity_poly.type
_entity_poly.pdbx_seq_one_letter_code
_entity_poly.pdbx_strand_id
1 'polypeptide(L)'
;MDGDVIRYRRSSFITRRVAMPIGEPDGRTTPRLERIVETFRTAGINAKAERQMDAWLRTHAAFEVPLGQAVHAAGGPVALADDPDAVRGMLHLMRQNLAAMETPPVPRAFAALRALPQGLLVAVLRRFLKSPTAAHSGLDDPSPAMAAELEQLTEQLRAPARAR
;
A
#
# COMPACT_ATOMS: atom_id res chain seq x y z
N MET A 1 7.09 -14.89 -22.00
CA MET A 1 5.78 -14.43 -21.53
C MET A 1 4.77 -15.50 -21.91
N ASP A 2 4.02 -16.07 -20.96
CA ASP A 2 3.02 -17.14 -21.18
C ASP A 2 1.76 -16.62 -21.90
N GLY A 3 1.89 -15.93 -23.04
CA GLY A 3 0.75 -15.42 -23.83
C GLY A 3 -0.25 -14.58 -23.01
N ASP A 4 -1.55 -14.89 -23.17
CA ASP A 4 -2.70 -14.23 -22.51
C ASP A 4 -3.02 -14.78 -21.10
N VAL A 5 -2.13 -15.60 -20.52
CA VAL A 5 -2.41 -16.26 -19.23
C VAL A 5 -2.01 -15.35 -18.08
N ILE A 6 -3.00 -14.77 -17.41
CA ILE A 6 -2.80 -14.04 -16.15
C ILE A 6 -2.77 -15.04 -14.98
N ARG A 7 -1.59 -15.27 -14.41
CA ARG A 7 -1.44 -16.00 -13.14
C ARG A 7 -1.63 -15.03 -11.99
N TYR A 8 -2.55 -15.33 -11.08
CA TYR A 8 -2.73 -14.58 -9.84
C TYR A 8 -2.71 -15.50 -8.64
N ARG A 9 -2.27 -14.97 -7.49
CA ARG A 9 -2.22 -15.72 -6.23
C ARG A 9 -3.63 -16.14 -5.81
N ARG A 10 -3.82 -17.41 -5.45
CA ARG A 10 -5.06 -17.87 -4.83
C ARG A 10 -5.36 -17.05 -3.57
N SER A 11 -6.59 -16.59 -3.46
CA SER A 11 -7.01 -15.76 -2.32
C SER A 11 -6.91 -16.55 -1.00
N SER A 12 -6.25 -15.94 -0.02
CA SER A 12 -6.10 -16.44 1.35
C SER A 12 -7.16 -15.83 2.25
N PHE A 13 -7.33 -16.35 3.47
CA PHE A 13 -8.24 -15.76 4.46
C PHE A 13 -7.98 -14.26 4.69
N ILE A 14 -6.69 -13.88 4.76
CA ILE A 14 -6.27 -12.48 4.96
C ILE A 14 -6.58 -11.65 3.71
N THR A 15 -6.15 -12.10 2.54
CA THR A 15 -6.33 -11.32 1.30
C THR A 15 -7.79 -11.24 0.85
N ARG A 16 -8.64 -12.21 1.21
CA ARG A 16 -10.10 -12.13 0.99
C ARG A 16 -10.76 -11.02 1.79
N ARG A 17 -10.22 -10.63 2.94
CA ARG A 17 -10.77 -9.54 3.78
C ARG A 17 -10.48 -8.15 3.22
N VAL A 18 -9.54 -8.04 2.28
CA VAL A 18 -9.14 -6.77 1.68
C VAL A 18 -9.77 -6.68 0.30
N ALA A 19 -10.76 -5.80 0.15
CA ALA A 19 -11.39 -5.54 -1.14
C ALA A 19 -10.52 -4.58 -1.96
N MET A 20 -10.31 -4.90 -3.24
CA MET A 20 -9.71 -4.02 -4.23
C MET A 20 -10.62 -2.80 -4.44
N PRO A 21 -10.18 -1.59 -4.07
CA PRO A 21 -10.99 -0.39 -4.23
C PRO A 21 -10.91 0.10 -5.68
N ILE A 22 -12.05 0.55 -6.19
CA ILE A 22 -12.19 1.15 -7.53
C ILE A 22 -13.04 2.40 -7.37
N GLY A 23 -12.69 3.49 -8.04
CA GLY A 23 -13.33 4.77 -7.83
C GLY A 23 -13.03 5.75 -8.94
N GLU A 24 -13.93 6.68 -9.14
CA GLU A 24 -13.75 7.77 -10.09
C GLU A 24 -12.82 8.84 -9.50
N PRO A 25 -12.00 9.53 -10.32
CA PRO A 25 -11.13 10.60 -9.83
C PRO A 25 -11.86 11.74 -9.12
N ASP A 26 -13.12 12.00 -9.48
CA ASP A 26 -13.97 13.02 -8.89
C ASP A 26 -14.85 12.52 -7.72
N GLY A 27 -14.70 11.24 -7.34
CA GLY A 27 -15.42 10.62 -6.23
C GLY A 27 -16.91 10.38 -6.46
N ARG A 28 -17.43 10.60 -7.68
CA ARG A 28 -18.81 10.31 -8.03
C ARG A 28 -19.02 8.81 -8.22
N THR A 29 -20.24 8.36 -7.91
CA THR A 29 -20.70 7.03 -8.32
C THR A 29 -21.32 7.15 -9.70
N THR A 30 -20.77 6.39 -10.66
CA THR A 30 -21.21 6.40 -12.06
C THR A 30 -21.64 4.99 -12.49
N PRO A 31 -22.50 4.86 -13.52
CA PRO A 31 -22.81 3.56 -14.10
C PRO A 31 -21.56 2.81 -14.61
N ARG A 32 -20.51 3.54 -15.03
CA ARG A 32 -19.23 2.94 -15.41
C ARG A 32 -18.57 2.27 -14.20
N LEU A 33 -18.46 2.97 -13.08
CA LEU A 33 -17.87 2.43 -11.85
C LEU A 33 -18.61 1.17 -11.38
N GLU A 34 -19.94 1.20 -11.38
CA GLU A 34 -20.77 0.06 -11.00
C GLU A 34 -20.52 -1.16 -11.89
N ARG A 35 -20.52 -0.97 -13.23
CA ARG A 35 -20.21 -2.04 -14.18
C ARG A 35 -18.81 -2.63 -13.97
N ILE A 36 -17.81 -1.80 -13.69
CA ILE A 36 -16.43 -2.27 -13.46
C ILE A 36 -16.35 -3.11 -12.19
N VAL A 37 -16.92 -2.62 -11.09
CA VAL A 37 -16.94 -3.35 -9.81
C VAL A 37 -17.67 -4.68 -9.96
N GLU A 38 -18.81 -4.69 -10.65
CA GLU A 38 -19.59 -5.91 -10.88
C GLU A 38 -18.84 -6.91 -11.76
N THR A 39 -18.14 -6.44 -12.79
CA THR A 39 -17.28 -7.29 -13.65
C THR A 39 -16.22 -8.01 -12.82
N PHE A 40 -15.51 -7.29 -11.94
CA PHE A 40 -14.50 -7.91 -11.07
C PHE A 40 -15.11 -8.90 -10.08
N ARG A 41 -16.26 -8.57 -9.48
CA ARG A 41 -16.96 -9.47 -8.55
C ARG A 41 -17.43 -10.75 -9.22
N THR A 42 -17.99 -10.65 -10.42
CA THR A 42 -18.40 -11.80 -11.24
C THR A 42 -17.22 -12.69 -11.59
N ALA A 43 -16.03 -12.12 -11.79
CA ALA A 43 -14.77 -12.85 -11.97
C ALA A 43 -14.18 -13.43 -10.66
N GLY A 44 -14.86 -13.29 -9.52
CA GLY A 44 -14.41 -13.79 -8.22
C GLY A 44 -13.37 -12.91 -7.52
N ILE A 45 -13.12 -11.69 -8.02
CA ILE A 45 -12.23 -10.71 -7.41
C ILE A 45 -13.02 -9.87 -6.41
N ASN A 46 -12.56 -9.82 -5.15
CA ASN A 46 -13.20 -8.99 -4.13
C ASN A 46 -12.94 -7.52 -4.44
N ALA A 47 -13.88 -6.85 -5.11
CA ALA A 47 -13.80 -5.43 -5.45
C ALA A 47 -14.88 -4.60 -4.73
N LYS A 48 -14.59 -3.33 -4.45
CA LYS A 48 -15.54 -2.37 -3.90
C LYS A 48 -15.46 -1.02 -4.60
N ALA A 49 -16.58 -0.33 -4.69
CA ALA A 49 -16.59 1.09 -5.02
C ALA A 49 -16.02 1.90 -3.85
N GLU A 50 -15.19 2.90 -4.16
CA GLU A 50 -14.55 3.79 -3.20
C GLU A 50 -14.65 5.24 -3.71
N ARG A 51 -15.32 6.10 -2.93
CA ARG A 51 -15.61 7.48 -3.32
C ARG A 51 -14.44 8.43 -3.04
N GLN A 52 -13.52 8.02 -2.17
CA GLN A 52 -12.37 8.82 -1.78
C GLN A 52 -11.09 8.23 -2.36
N MET A 53 -11.08 7.95 -3.68
CA MET A 53 -9.98 7.22 -4.33
C MET A 53 -8.63 7.96 -4.24
N ASP A 54 -8.63 9.28 -4.44
CA ASP A 54 -7.41 10.09 -4.28
C ASP A 54 -6.86 9.98 -2.84
N ALA A 55 -7.72 10.15 -1.83
CA ALA A 55 -7.32 9.97 -0.43
C ALA A 55 -6.86 8.54 -0.13
N TRP A 56 -7.49 7.53 -0.75
CA TRP A 56 -7.10 6.13 -0.62
C TRP A 56 -5.69 5.89 -1.18
N LEU A 57 -5.41 6.37 -2.39
CA LEU A 57 -4.10 6.24 -3.05
C LEU A 57 -3.02 7.00 -2.29
N ARG A 58 -3.29 8.22 -1.82
CA ARG A 58 -2.33 9.00 -1.01
C ARG A 58 -2.06 8.34 0.34
N THR A 59 -3.09 7.80 1.00
CA THR A 59 -2.91 7.04 2.25
C THR A 59 -2.05 5.79 1.99
N HIS A 60 -2.30 5.09 0.89
CA HIS A 60 -1.52 3.93 0.50
C HIS A 60 -0.06 4.31 0.26
N ALA A 61 0.21 5.34 -0.55
CA ALA A 61 1.56 5.82 -0.82
C ALA A 61 2.29 6.30 0.45
N ALA A 62 1.62 7.03 1.35
CA ALA A 62 2.18 7.49 2.61
C ALA A 62 2.72 6.35 3.49
N PHE A 63 2.16 5.14 3.34
CA PHE A 63 2.61 3.92 3.99
C PHE A 63 3.57 3.09 3.13
N GLU A 64 3.23 2.86 1.87
CA GLU A 64 3.89 1.90 1.01
C GLU A 64 5.26 2.39 0.51
N VAL A 65 5.40 3.68 0.22
CA VAL A 65 6.67 4.26 -0.23
C VAL A 65 7.80 4.09 0.80
N PRO A 66 7.64 4.49 2.08
CA PRO A 66 8.70 4.26 3.07
C PRO A 66 8.93 2.76 3.33
N LEU A 67 7.92 1.90 3.17
CA LEU A 67 8.08 0.45 3.25
C LEU A 67 8.96 -0.07 2.10
N GLY A 68 8.63 0.28 0.86
CA GLY A 68 9.39 -0.10 -0.33
C GLY A 68 10.84 0.39 -0.26
N GLN A 69 11.05 1.65 0.15
CA GLN A 69 12.39 2.22 0.32
C GLN A 69 13.21 1.47 1.36
N ALA A 70 12.62 1.18 2.54
CA ALA A 70 13.31 0.45 3.59
C ALA A 70 13.62 -1.00 3.16
N VAL A 71 12.71 -1.65 2.44
CA VAL A 71 12.92 -3.00 1.92
C VAL A 71 14.03 -3.00 0.87
N HIS A 72 14.01 -2.07 -0.07
CA HIS A 72 15.04 -1.93 -1.10
C HIS A 72 16.41 -1.65 -0.48
N ALA A 73 16.50 -0.71 0.46
CA ALA A 73 17.73 -0.37 1.16
C ALA A 73 18.30 -1.55 1.98
N ALA A 74 17.43 -2.39 2.55
CA ALA A 74 17.85 -3.58 3.30
C ALA A 74 18.22 -4.78 2.38
N GLY A 75 17.95 -4.71 1.08
CA GLY A 75 18.15 -5.82 0.15
C GLY A 75 17.07 -6.91 0.22
N GLY A 76 15.86 -6.57 0.67
CA GLY A 76 14.70 -7.47 0.68
C GLY A 76 13.93 -7.46 2.01
N PRO A 77 12.68 -7.98 2.00
CA PRO A 77 11.77 -7.87 3.13
C PRO A 77 12.25 -8.66 4.35
N VAL A 78 12.88 -9.82 4.15
CA VAL A 78 13.44 -10.63 5.25
C VAL A 78 14.62 -9.91 5.92
N ALA A 79 15.51 -9.31 5.13
CA ALA A 79 16.64 -8.55 5.65
C ALA A 79 16.17 -7.35 6.48
N LEU A 80 15.19 -6.58 5.99
CA LEU A 80 14.57 -5.51 6.77
C LEU A 80 13.95 -6.03 8.08
N ALA A 81 13.32 -7.21 8.05
CA ALA A 81 12.72 -7.80 9.25
C ALA A 81 13.75 -8.19 10.33
N ASP A 82 15.01 -8.36 9.96
CA ASP A 82 16.10 -8.68 10.88
C ASP A 82 16.81 -7.44 11.43
N ASP A 83 16.44 -6.24 10.97
CA ASP A 83 16.89 -4.95 11.49
C ASP A 83 15.73 -4.17 12.17
N PRO A 84 15.55 -4.30 13.50
CA PRO A 84 14.51 -3.58 14.23
C PRO A 84 14.66 -2.05 14.16
N ASP A 85 15.88 -1.52 14.03
CA ASP A 85 16.10 -0.07 13.98
C ASP A 85 15.69 0.51 12.63
N ALA A 86 16.00 -0.18 11.52
CA ALA A 86 15.48 0.18 10.20
C ALA A 86 13.94 0.14 10.17
N VAL A 87 13.31 -0.88 10.78
CA VAL A 87 11.84 -0.94 10.90
C VAL A 87 11.28 0.23 11.72
N ARG A 88 11.97 0.65 12.79
CA ARG A 88 11.57 1.85 13.57
C ARG A 88 11.69 3.12 12.74
N GLY A 89 12.77 3.29 11.98
CA GLY A 89 12.97 4.43 11.08
C GLY A 89 11.88 4.52 10.02
N MET A 90 11.59 3.40 9.34
CA MET A 90 10.48 3.30 8.39
C MET A 90 9.13 3.68 9.02
N LEU A 91 8.82 3.17 10.21
CA LEU A 91 7.59 3.51 10.94
C LEU A 91 7.50 5.00 11.29
N HIS A 92 8.64 5.64 11.60
CA HIS A 92 8.67 7.07 11.84
C HIS A 92 8.28 7.86 10.59
N LEU A 93 8.84 7.50 9.43
CA LEU A 93 8.49 8.12 8.14
C LEU A 93 7.02 7.91 7.78
N MET A 94 6.49 6.68 7.95
CA MET A 94 5.06 6.41 7.73
C MET A 94 4.17 7.33 8.58
N ARG A 95 4.53 7.54 9.85
CA ARG A 95 3.77 8.42 10.75
C ARG A 95 3.85 9.88 10.35
N GLN A 96 5.03 10.35 9.94
CA GLN A 96 5.22 11.71 9.44
C GLN A 96 4.36 11.95 8.20
N ASN A 97 4.41 11.04 7.22
CA ASN A 97 3.61 11.13 5.99
C ASN A 97 2.11 11.18 6.31
N LEU A 98 1.62 10.26 7.15
CA LEU A 98 0.20 10.22 7.56
C LEU A 98 -0.23 11.41 8.42
N ALA A 99 0.70 12.09 9.09
CA ALA A 99 0.41 13.31 9.85
C ALA A 99 0.39 14.56 8.97
N ALA A 100 1.16 14.57 7.87
CA ALA A 100 1.20 15.67 6.90
C ALA A 100 0.00 15.70 5.94
N MET A 101 -0.83 14.64 5.91
CA MET A 101 -2.01 14.58 5.06
C MET A 101 -3.07 15.61 5.48
N GLU A 102 -3.60 16.35 4.50
CA GLU A 102 -4.69 17.31 4.70
C GLU A 102 -6.03 16.64 5.03
N THR A 103 -6.21 15.39 4.58
CA THR A 103 -7.43 14.60 4.81
C THR A 103 -7.16 13.42 5.73
N PRO A 104 -8.17 12.96 6.48
CA PRO A 104 -8.04 11.74 7.29
C PRO A 104 -7.65 10.52 6.42
N PRO A 105 -6.81 9.61 6.93
CA PRO A 105 -6.43 8.40 6.19
C PRO A 105 -7.64 7.56 5.74
N VAL A 106 -7.58 7.09 4.50
CA VAL A 106 -8.56 6.17 3.89
C VAL A 106 -7.82 4.92 3.42
N PRO A 107 -8.09 3.72 3.97
CA PRO A 107 -9.06 3.43 5.03
C PRO A 107 -8.64 4.00 6.39
N ARG A 108 -9.64 4.31 7.23
CA ARG A 108 -9.43 4.85 8.60
C ARG A 108 -8.54 3.99 9.49
N ALA A 109 -8.42 2.70 9.21
CA ALA A 109 -7.53 1.79 9.92
C ALA A 109 -6.07 2.26 9.91
N PHE A 110 -5.61 2.98 8.88
CA PHE A 110 -4.26 3.55 8.84
C PHE A 110 -4.02 4.61 9.92
N ALA A 111 -5.07 5.22 10.48
CA ALA A 111 -4.92 6.11 11.63
C ALA A 111 -4.35 5.38 12.86
N ALA A 112 -4.52 4.06 12.97
CA ALA A 112 -3.96 3.27 14.07
C ALA A 112 -2.42 3.25 14.06
N LEU A 113 -1.77 3.42 12.91
CA LEU A 113 -0.31 3.52 12.84
C LEU A 113 0.23 4.70 13.64
N ARG A 114 -0.55 5.79 13.74
CA ARG A 114 -0.19 6.98 14.53
C ARG A 114 -0.39 6.76 16.03
N ALA A 115 -1.39 5.99 16.43
CA ALA A 115 -1.80 5.84 17.83
C ALA A 115 -1.18 4.63 18.55
N LEU A 116 -0.89 3.53 17.85
CA LEU A 116 -0.41 2.30 18.48
C LEU A 116 1.03 2.43 19.01
N PRO A 117 1.39 1.73 20.10
CA PRO A 117 2.77 1.72 20.59
C PRO A 117 3.77 1.22 19.55
N GLN A 118 4.91 1.91 19.42
CA GLN A 118 5.91 1.59 18.38
C GLN A 118 6.47 0.16 18.51
N GLY A 119 6.72 -0.33 19.73
CA GLY A 119 7.21 -1.69 19.96
C GLY A 119 6.27 -2.78 19.42
N LEU A 120 4.95 -2.58 19.57
CA LEU A 120 3.93 -3.48 19.01
C LEU A 120 3.97 -3.46 17.48
N LEU A 121 4.03 -2.26 16.88
CA LEU A 121 4.08 -2.11 15.42
C LEU A 121 5.33 -2.74 14.82
N VAL A 122 6.50 -2.57 15.46
CA VAL A 122 7.75 -3.22 15.04
C VAL A 122 7.58 -4.74 15.04
N ALA A 123 7.03 -5.32 16.11
CA ALA A 123 6.82 -6.77 16.19
C ALA A 123 5.88 -7.29 15.08
N VAL A 124 4.76 -6.61 14.84
CA VAL A 124 3.78 -6.98 13.81
C VAL A 124 4.37 -6.86 12.40
N LEU A 125 5.07 -5.77 12.10
CA LEU A 125 5.66 -5.54 10.78
C LEU A 125 6.78 -6.54 10.47
N ARG A 126 7.66 -6.82 11.44
CA ARG A 126 8.68 -7.87 11.27
C ARG A 126 8.06 -9.23 10.96
N ARG A 127 6.95 -9.58 11.63
CA ARG A 127 6.22 -10.82 11.35
C ARG A 127 5.61 -10.83 9.95
N PHE A 128 5.07 -9.70 9.49
CA PHE A 128 4.52 -9.52 8.14
C PHE A 128 5.61 -9.66 7.06
N LEU A 129 6.75 -8.99 7.25
CA LEU A 129 7.88 -8.99 6.32
C LEU A 129 8.46 -10.40 6.12
N LYS A 130 8.44 -11.24 7.15
CA LYS A 130 8.83 -12.67 7.07
C LYS A 130 7.75 -13.60 6.51
N SER A 131 6.60 -13.07 6.11
CA SER A 131 5.47 -13.89 5.64
C SER A 131 5.54 -14.14 4.13
N PRO A 132 4.93 -15.24 3.64
CA PRO A 132 4.76 -15.45 2.20
C PRO A 132 4.00 -14.31 1.51
N THR A 133 3.21 -13.52 2.23
CA THR A 133 2.49 -12.40 1.64
C THR A 133 3.44 -11.28 1.23
N ALA A 134 4.48 -10.99 2.01
CA ALA A 134 5.50 -10.01 1.64
C ALA A 134 6.37 -10.55 0.49
N ALA A 135 6.83 -11.81 0.59
CA ALA A 135 7.66 -12.44 -0.43
C ALA A 135 7.00 -12.54 -1.82
N HIS A 136 5.67 -12.70 -1.88
CA HIS A 136 4.92 -12.75 -3.15
C HIS A 136 4.21 -11.43 -3.47
N SER A 137 4.57 -10.34 -2.80
CA SER A 137 4.17 -8.99 -3.18
C SER A 137 5.25 -8.36 -4.08
N GLY A 138 4.98 -7.16 -4.60
CA GLY A 138 6.02 -6.38 -5.30
C GLY A 138 7.12 -5.83 -4.39
N LEU A 139 7.14 -6.13 -3.10
CA LEU A 139 8.18 -5.64 -2.17
C LEU A 139 9.55 -6.28 -2.41
N ASP A 140 9.61 -7.48 -2.97
CA ASP A 140 10.86 -8.19 -3.21
C ASP A 140 11.43 -7.92 -4.63
N ASP A 141 11.05 -6.80 -5.24
CA ASP A 141 11.54 -6.38 -6.57
C ASP A 141 12.81 -5.52 -6.42
N PRO A 142 14.01 -6.04 -6.79
CA PRO A 142 15.26 -5.30 -6.69
C PRO A 142 15.55 -4.43 -7.93
N SER A 143 14.60 -4.30 -8.87
CA SER A 143 14.87 -3.63 -10.14
C SER A 143 15.21 -2.14 -9.95
N PRO A 144 16.10 -1.58 -10.80
CA PRO A 144 16.37 -0.14 -10.81
C PRO A 144 15.12 0.71 -11.08
N ALA A 145 14.14 0.16 -11.81
CA ALA A 145 12.87 0.81 -12.06
C ALA A 145 12.08 1.02 -10.76
N MET A 146 12.04 0.02 -9.88
CA MET A 146 11.39 0.15 -8.57
C MET A 146 12.02 1.28 -7.74
N ALA A 147 13.35 1.37 -7.72
CA ALA A 147 14.05 2.44 -6.99
C ALA A 147 13.68 3.84 -7.52
N ALA A 148 13.65 4.02 -8.84
CA ALA A 148 13.27 5.28 -9.47
C ALA A 148 11.80 5.66 -9.19
N GLU A 149 10.88 4.68 -9.24
CA GLU A 149 9.46 4.90 -8.93
C GLU A 149 9.26 5.32 -7.46
N LEU A 150 9.96 4.68 -6.52
CA LEU A 150 9.91 5.05 -5.10
C LEU A 150 10.47 6.44 -4.82
N GLU A 151 11.51 6.86 -5.55
CA GLU A 151 12.05 8.22 -5.50
C GLU A 151 11.01 9.24 -6.01
N GLN A 152 10.43 8.99 -7.18
CA GLN A 152 9.40 9.86 -7.75
C GLN A 152 8.17 9.98 -6.83
N LEU A 153 7.70 8.88 -6.25
CA LEU A 153 6.57 8.89 -5.31
C LEU A 153 6.91 9.64 -4.01
N THR A 154 8.16 9.58 -3.56
CA THR A 154 8.62 10.35 -2.39
C THR A 154 8.55 11.84 -2.67
N GLU A 155 8.96 12.29 -3.84
CA GLU A 155 8.83 13.69 -4.25
C GLU A 155 7.36 14.12 -4.31
N GLN A 156 6.49 13.28 -4.90
CA GLN A 156 5.05 13.55 -4.98
C GLN A 156 4.37 13.62 -3.61
N LEU A 157 4.80 12.80 -2.64
CA LEU A 157 4.29 12.85 -1.26
C LEU A 157 4.72 14.13 -0.52
N ARG A 158 5.89 14.67 -0.84
CA ARG A 158 6.40 15.93 -0.23
C ARG A 158 5.88 17.18 -0.93
N ALA A 159 5.50 17.06 -2.20
CA ALA A 159 4.98 18.18 -2.96
C ALA A 159 3.66 18.65 -2.32
N PRO A 160 3.49 19.97 -2.08
CA PRO A 160 2.20 20.50 -1.66
C PRO A 160 1.16 20.11 -2.72
N ALA A 161 -0.04 19.72 -2.29
CA ALA A 161 -1.15 19.45 -3.18
C ALA A 161 -1.39 20.71 -4.02
N ARG A 162 -0.88 20.75 -5.25
CA ARG A 162 -1.18 21.86 -6.17
C ARG A 162 -2.69 21.84 -6.34
N ALA A 163 -3.35 22.86 -5.81
CA ALA A 163 -4.78 23.06 -5.95
C ALA A 163 -5.14 22.92 -7.44
N ARG A 164 -5.96 21.92 -7.74
CA ARG A 164 -6.68 21.82 -9.01
C ARG A 164 -8.03 22.47 -8.86
#